data_AF-A0A1L7GGW6-F1
#
_entry.id   AF-A0A1L7GGW6-F1
#
_cell.length_a   1.000
_cell.length_b   1.000
_cell.length_c   1.000
_cell.angle_alpha   90.00
_cell.angle_beta   90.00
_cell.angle_gamma   90.00
#
_symmetry.space_group_name_H-M   'P 1'
#
loop_
_entity.id
_entity.type
_entity.pdbx_description
1 polymer ?
#
loop_
_entity_poly.entity_id
_entity_poly.type
_entity_poly.pdbx_seq_one_letter_code
_entity_poly.pdbx_strand_id
1 'polypeptide(L)'
;MPWIKDYVRSDGTPVKGYFRLPAGARRETTLLGLFVAGAFVLGNGGTTAGAGPGTGTGTGEELPRPRSTVVYPIKWPAWEKQAQPHPTPAVSYPIVFPSPGSGR
;
A
#
# COMPACT_ATOMS: atom_id res chain seq x y z
N MET A 1 -4.20 12.04 -1.94
CA MET A 1 -4.52 10.73 -2.56
C MET A 1 -4.91 10.98 -4.01
N PRO A 2 -4.39 10.23 -5.00
CA PRO A 2 -4.67 10.51 -6.41
C PRO A 2 -6.09 10.06 -6.78
N TRP A 3 -6.92 11.03 -7.20
CA TRP A 3 -8.22 10.81 -7.85
C TRP A 3 -8.01 10.59 -9.35
N ILE A 4 -8.55 9.51 -9.88
CA ILE A 4 -8.54 9.24 -11.32
C ILE A 4 -9.82 9.81 -11.90
N LYS A 5 -9.69 10.72 -12.87
CA LYS A 5 -10.82 11.28 -13.61
C LYS A 5 -11.45 10.21 -14.49
N ASP A 6 -12.72 10.40 -14.81
CA ASP A 6 -13.43 9.60 -15.80
C ASP A 6 -12.67 9.60 -17.12
N TYR A 7 -12.53 8.42 -17.74
CA TYR A 7 -11.84 8.28 -19.01
C TYR A 7 -12.45 7.15 -19.83
N VAL A 8 -12.26 7.21 -21.14
CA VAL A 8 -12.63 6.14 -22.06
C VAL A 8 -11.36 5.35 -22.37
N ARG A 9 -11.39 4.04 -22.15
CA ARG A 9 -10.28 3.15 -22.52
C ARG A 9 -10.19 3.04 -24.05
N SER A 10 -9.04 2.61 -24.56
CA SER A 10 -8.81 2.41 -26.00
C SER A 10 -9.74 1.37 -26.64
N ASP A 11 -10.37 0.53 -25.82
CA ASP A 11 -11.39 -0.46 -26.19
C ASP A 11 -12.82 0.13 -26.26
N GLY A 12 -12.99 1.44 -26.02
CA GLY A 12 -14.28 2.12 -26.01
C GLY A 12 -15.05 1.98 -24.70
N THR A 13 -14.53 1.26 -23.70
CA THR A 13 -15.23 1.09 -22.43
C THR A 13 -15.13 2.36 -21.57
N PRO A 14 -16.25 2.94 -21.13
CA PRO A 14 -16.24 4.09 -20.25
C PRO A 14 -15.86 3.65 -18.83
N VAL A 15 -14.82 4.26 -18.27
CA VAL A 15 -14.38 4.02 -16.89
C VAL A 15 -14.71 5.25 -16.06
N LYS A 16 -15.59 5.05 -15.08
CA LYS A 16 -15.92 6.06 -14.07
C LYS A 16 -14.73 6.33 -13.17
N GLY A 17 -14.56 7.57 -12.75
CA GLY A 17 -13.49 8.00 -11.86
C GLY A 17 -13.55 7.28 -10.53
N TYR A 18 -12.37 6.96 -10.00
CA TYR A 18 -12.22 6.23 -8.75
C TYR A 18 -11.00 6.71 -7.98
N PHE A 19 -11.04 6.51 -6.66
CA PHE A 19 -9.90 6.71 -5.80
C PHE A 19 -9.00 5.48 -5.81
N ARG A 20 -7.68 5.68 -5.91
CA ARG A 20 -6.70 4.63 -5.64
C ARG A 20 -6.16 4.78 -4.23
N LEU A 21 -6.29 3.70 -3.47
CA LEU A 21 -5.59 3.54 -2.21
C LEU A 21 -4.10 3.25 -2.50
N PRO A 22 -3.16 3.78 -1.69
CA PRO A 22 -1.73 3.56 -1.87
C PRO A 22 -1.38 2.06 -1.78
N ALA A 23 -0.31 1.64 -2.48
CA ALA A 23 0.17 0.26 -2.42
C ALA A 23 0.51 -0.11 -0.96
N GLY A 24 -0.20 -1.10 -0.41
CA GLY A 24 -0.11 -1.50 1.00
C GLY A 24 -1.38 -1.29 1.81
N ALA A 25 -2.33 -0.45 1.35
CA ALA A 25 -3.65 -0.31 1.96
C ALA A 25 -4.56 -1.47 1.53
N ARG A 26 -4.45 -2.60 2.26
CA ARG A 26 -5.26 -3.80 2.04
C ARG A 26 -6.69 -3.59 2.55
N ARG A 27 -7.62 -4.44 2.08
CA ARG A 27 -9.04 -4.45 2.53
C ARG A 27 -9.16 -4.49 4.06
N GLU A 28 -8.26 -5.21 4.72
CA GLU A 28 -8.17 -5.32 6.18
C GLU A 28 -7.87 -3.98 6.85
N THR A 29 -6.94 -3.19 6.28
CA THR A 29 -6.57 -1.88 6.80
C THR A 29 -7.71 -0.87 6.61
N THR A 30 -8.44 -0.95 5.50
CA THR A 30 -9.62 -0.12 5.25
C THR A 30 -10.75 -0.44 6.23
N LEU A 31 -11.00 -1.73 6.50
CA LEU A 31 -11.99 -2.16 7.48
C LEU A 31 -11.61 -1.73 8.89
N LEU A 32 -10.34 -1.90 9.28
CA LEU A 32 -9.83 -1.43 10.56
C LEU A 32 -10.04 0.08 10.72
N GLY A 33 -9.70 0.86 9.68
CA GLY A 33 -9.92 2.32 9.68
C GLY A 33 -11.40 2.68 9.84
N LEU A 34 -12.32 1.98 9.17
CA LEU A 34 -13.76 2.20 9.32
C LEU A 34 -14.28 1.84 10.71
N PHE A 35 -13.81 0.75 11.31
CA PHE A 35 -14.16 0.38 12.68
C PHE A 35 -13.66 1.41 13.69
N VAL A 36 -12.42 1.87 13.53
CA VAL A 36 -11.84 2.93 14.38
C VAL A 36 -12.61 4.24 14.23
N ALA A 37 -12.92 4.65 12.99
CA ALA A 37 -13.71 5.85 12.74
C ALA A 37 -15.14 5.74 13.30
N GLY A 38 -15.78 4.58 13.14
CA GLY A 38 -17.09 4.30 13.73
C GLY A 38 -17.07 4.36 15.26
N ALA A 39 -16.06 3.76 15.89
CA ALA A 39 -15.85 3.83 17.33
C ALA A 39 -15.60 5.27 17.81
N PHE A 40 -14.90 6.10 17.02
CA PHE A 40 -14.65 7.51 17.32
C PHE A 40 -15.92 8.38 17.24
N VAL A 41 -16.81 8.09 16.29
CA VAL A 41 -18.08 8.84 16.12
C VAL A 41 -19.14 8.39 17.13
N LEU A 42 -19.14 7.11 17.52
CA LEU A 42 -20.12 6.55 18.46
C LEU A 42 -19.66 6.58 19.93
N GLY A 43 -18.36 6.65 20.20
CA GLY A 43 -17.77 6.59 21.53
C GLY A 43 -16.88 7.78 21.81
N ASN A 44 -17.35 8.69 22.65
CA ASN A 44 -16.62 9.86 23.10
C ASN A 44 -15.36 9.46 23.90
N GLY A 45 -14.17 9.93 23.49
CA GLY A 45 -13.04 10.15 24.40
C GLY A 45 -11.68 9.53 24.03
N GLY A 46 -10.93 10.21 23.15
CA GLY A 46 -9.48 10.39 23.34
C GLY A 46 -8.52 9.36 22.70
N THR A 47 -7.98 9.72 21.54
CA THR A 47 -6.52 9.64 21.24
C THR A 47 -6.26 10.27 19.87
N THR A 48 -5.97 11.56 19.90
CA THR A 48 -5.48 12.32 18.74
C THR A 48 -4.06 11.87 18.39
N ALA A 49 -3.92 11.14 17.28
CA ALA A 49 -2.66 11.14 16.54
C ALA A 49 -2.64 12.38 15.63
N GLY A 50 -2.28 13.52 16.24
CA GLY A 50 -1.93 14.80 15.60
C GLY A 50 -3.07 15.83 15.55
N ALA A 51 -3.16 16.74 16.53
CA ALA A 51 -4.18 17.81 16.53
C ALA A 51 -3.62 19.16 16.99
N GLY A 52 -3.89 20.21 16.20
CA GLY A 52 -3.72 21.62 16.55
C GLY A 52 -4.74 22.11 17.61
N PRO A 53 -4.63 23.37 18.04
CA PRO A 53 -5.10 23.81 19.36
C PRO A 53 -6.59 24.16 19.38
N GLY A 54 -7.28 23.82 20.46
CA GLY A 54 -8.64 24.32 20.71
C GLY A 54 -9.40 23.61 21.82
N THR A 55 -9.10 24.00 23.07
CA THR A 55 -10.02 24.14 24.23
C THR A 55 -10.97 23.00 24.61
N GLY A 56 -10.81 22.48 25.84
CA GLY A 56 -11.91 21.79 26.54
C GLY A 56 -11.50 20.83 27.64
N THR A 57 -11.06 21.38 28.76
CA THR A 57 -11.20 20.90 30.16
C THR A 57 -11.53 19.41 30.39
N GLY A 58 -10.56 18.66 30.92
CA GLY A 58 -10.77 17.32 31.49
C GLY A 58 -9.68 17.01 32.50
N THR A 59 -10.05 16.96 33.77
CA THR A 59 -9.24 16.66 34.95
C THR A 59 -8.37 15.42 34.76
N GLY A 60 -7.08 15.55 35.07
CA GLY A 60 -6.08 14.52 34.92
C GLY A 60 -6.30 13.33 35.84
N GLU A 61 -6.53 12.17 35.23
CA GLU A 61 -6.15 10.90 35.81
C GLU A 61 -5.10 10.28 34.88
N GLU A 62 -3.85 10.27 35.36
CA GLU A 62 -2.72 9.68 34.66
C GLU A 62 -2.88 8.16 34.67
N LEU A 63 -3.36 7.60 33.55
CA LEU A 63 -3.44 6.16 33.34
C LEU A 63 -2.04 5.53 33.45
N PRO A 64 -1.89 4.36 34.10
CA PRO A 64 -0.60 3.72 34.29
C PRO A 64 0.06 3.43 32.94
N ARG A 65 1.23 4.04 32.74
CA ARG A 65 2.02 3.91 31.51
C ARG A 65 2.40 2.44 31.27
N PRO A 66 2.13 1.86 30.09
CA PRO A 66 2.52 0.49 29.80
C PRO A 66 4.05 0.36 29.85
N ARG A 67 4.54 -0.57 30.68
CA ARG A 67 5.96 -0.89 30.77
C ARG A 67 6.38 -1.64 29.50
N SER A 68 7.49 -1.23 28.91
CA SER A 68 8.07 -1.90 27.74
C SER A 68 8.27 -3.38 28.04
N THR A 69 7.63 -4.25 27.25
CA THR A 69 7.94 -5.68 27.30
C THR A 69 9.35 -5.92 26.75
N VAL A 70 9.99 -7.00 27.20
CA VAL A 70 11.37 -7.35 26.86
C VAL A 70 11.52 -7.45 25.34
N VAL A 71 12.46 -6.70 24.78
CA VAL A 71 12.78 -6.71 23.36
C VAL A 71 13.72 -7.88 23.09
N TYR A 72 13.22 -8.92 22.42
CA TYR A 72 14.07 -9.99 21.89
C TYR A 72 14.71 -9.53 20.58
N PRO A 73 16.04 -9.60 20.43
CA PRO A 73 16.68 -9.25 19.17
C PRO A 73 16.40 -10.35 18.15
N ILE A 74 15.44 -10.13 17.25
CA ILE A 74 15.26 -10.95 16.06
C ILE A 74 16.49 -10.70 15.17
N LYS A 75 17.38 -11.69 15.09
CA LYS A 75 18.52 -11.68 14.15
C LYS A 75 18.14 -12.50 12.93
N TRP A 76 18.10 -11.87 11.76
CA TRP A 76 17.94 -12.56 10.49
C TRP A 76 19.32 -13.02 10.00
N PRO A 77 19.58 -14.34 9.88
CA PRO A 77 20.85 -14.79 9.32
C PRO A 77 20.94 -14.44 7.84
N ALA A 78 21.83 -13.49 7.53
CA ALA A 78 22.49 -13.23 6.25
C ALA A 78 21.76 -13.63 4.96
N TRP A 79 20.69 -12.90 4.65
CA TRP A 79 20.20 -12.72 3.27
C TRP A 79 21.28 -12.10 2.35
N GLU A 80 22.26 -11.43 2.95
CA GLU A 80 23.45 -10.83 2.32
C GLU A 80 24.36 -11.84 1.58
N LYS A 81 24.28 -13.13 1.92
CA LYS A 81 25.09 -14.20 1.29
C LYS A 81 24.35 -14.96 0.20
N GLN A 82 23.15 -14.52 -0.18
CA GLN A 82 22.45 -15.11 -1.31
C GLN A 82 23.15 -14.67 -2.60
N ALA A 83 23.90 -15.58 -3.21
CA ALA A 83 24.44 -15.38 -4.54
C ALA A 83 23.28 -15.04 -5.47
N GLN A 84 23.33 -13.86 -6.10
CA GLN A 84 22.33 -13.49 -7.10
C GLN A 84 22.30 -14.57 -8.19
N PRO A 85 21.12 -15.10 -8.55
CA PRO A 85 21.02 -16.01 -9.68
C PRO A 85 21.46 -15.26 -10.93
N HIS A 86 22.50 -15.78 -11.59
CA HIS A 86 22.99 -15.21 -12.83
C HIS A 86 22.04 -15.63 -13.96
N PRO A 87 21.64 -14.70 -14.84
CA PRO A 87 20.78 -15.04 -15.96
C PRO A 87 21.52 -16.01 -16.89
N THR A 88 20.94 -17.18 -17.12
CA THR A 88 21.41 -18.10 -18.16
C THR A 88 20.87 -17.64 -19.51
N PRO A 89 21.72 -17.57 -20.55
CA PRO A 89 21.25 -17.18 -21.88
C PRO A 89 20.24 -18.20 -22.40
N ALA A 90 19.06 -17.72 -22.78
CA ALA A 90 18.08 -18.53 -23.50
C ALA A 90 18.61 -18.83 -24.91
N VAL A 91 18.33 -20.04 -25.41
CA VAL A 91 18.71 -20.43 -26.78
C VAL A 91 18.03 -19.48 -27.76
N SER A 92 18.82 -18.74 -28.53
CA SER A 92 18.34 -17.83 -29.58
C SER A 92 18.32 -18.58 -30.91
N TYR A 93 17.13 -18.80 -31.46
CA TYR A 93 16.96 -19.32 -32.82
C TYR A 93 16.91 -18.18 -33.83
N PRO A 94 17.40 -18.38 -35.06
CA PRO A 94 17.32 -17.37 -36.10
C PRO A 94 15.85 -17.09 -36.46
N ILE A 95 15.45 -15.82 -36.42
CA ILE A 95 14.18 -15.35 -36.99
C ILE A 95 14.43 -15.09 -38.47
N VAL A 96 13.82 -15.90 -39.34
CA VAL A 96 13.89 -15.69 -40.80
C VAL A 96 12.70 -14.82 -41.19
N PHE A 97 12.95 -13.60 -41.64
CA PHE A 97 11.91 -12.74 -42.21
C PHE A 97 11.75 -13.08 -43.70
N PRO A 98 10.52 -13.41 -44.16
CA PRO A 98 10.28 -13.58 -45.58
C PRO A 98 10.47 -12.24 -46.31
N SER A 99 11.31 -12.23 -47.33
CA SER A 99 11.40 -11.09 -48.25
C SER A 99 10.10 -11.03 -49.07
N PRO A 100 9.42 -9.88 -49.16
CA PRO A 100 8.29 -9.73 -50.07
C PRO A 100 8.82 -9.88 -51.50
N GLY A 101 8.56 -11.05 -52.10
CA GLY A 101 8.89 -11.32 -53.48
C GLY A 101 8.30 -10.23 -54.37
N SER A 102 9.18 -9.54 -55.09
CA SER A 102 8.84 -8.64 -56.19
C SER A 102 8.25 -9.47 -57.33
N GLY A 103 6.96 -9.79 -57.23
CA GLY A 103 6.18 -10.32 -58.33
C GLY A 103 5.73 -9.18 -59.24
N ARG A 104 6.58 -8.79 -60.18
CA ARG A 104 6.24 -8.20 -61.49
C ARG A 104 7.35 -8.50 -62.49
#